data_AF-A0A9D5YA07-F1
#
_entry.id   AF-A0A9D5YA07-F1
#
_cell.length_a   1.000
_cell.length_b   1.000
_cell.length_c   1.000
_cell.angle_alpha   90.00
_cell.angle_beta   90.00
_cell.angle_gamma   90.00
#
_symmetry.space_group_name_H-M   'P 1'
#
loop_
_entity.id
_entity.type
_entity.pdbx_description
1 polymer ?
#
loop_
_entity_poly.entity_id
_entity_poly.type
_entity_poly.pdbx_seq_one_letter_code
_entity_poly.pdbx_strand_id
1 'polypeptide(L)'
;TVYEKAAPTIIGNVKNIIFLQSSDPEMLKFISRMLGTTTITHSGSPEPLMSEEKLKSLPRTPDYRQAIFMRDDIKYKVNLPGFDKYEYLDKYTAKDVTIPSRKLSEPKAYTPAKLITDLAQGEVPVPFSKKSGSPKKKKAEENEDINLDEELEKKLAELFGDMDDDD
;
A
#
# COMPACT_ATOMS: atom_id res chain seq x y z
N THR A 1 4.22 3.35 28.59
CA THR A 1 5.64 3.75 28.56
C THR A 1 5.79 5.17 29.11
N VAL A 2 6.91 5.58 29.71
CA VAL A 2 7.04 6.91 30.36
C VAL A 2 6.77 8.07 29.37
N TYR A 3 7.09 7.87 28.09
CA TYR A 3 6.92 8.85 27.03
C TYR A 3 5.46 9.12 26.62
N GLU A 4 4.56 8.14 26.73
CA GLU A 4 3.13 8.33 26.42
C GLU A 4 2.47 9.37 27.32
N LYS A 5 2.87 9.43 28.60
CA LYS A 5 2.30 10.39 29.56
C LYS A 5 2.85 11.81 29.37
N ALA A 6 4.08 11.95 28.89
CA ALA A 6 4.74 13.24 28.71
C ALA A 6 4.47 13.89 27.34
N ALA A 7 4.06 13.10 26.33
CA ALA A 7 3.85 13.58 24.97
C ALA A 7 2.88 14.78 24.87
N PRO A 8 1.71 14.81 25.54
CA PRO A 8 0.80 15.95 25.46
C PRO A 8 1.42 17.24 26.01
N THR A 9 2.18 17.14 27.10
CA THR A 9 2.87 18.29 27.72
C THR A 9 3.98 18.83 26.81
N ILE A 10 4.74 17.94 26.17
CA ILE A 10 5.79 18.34 25.22
C ILE A 10 5.16 19.05 24.03
N ILE A 11 4.11 18.47 23.43
CA ILE A 11 3.44 19.07 22.26
C ILE A 11 2.76 20.38 22.63
N GLY A 12 2.15 20.49 23.81
CA GLY A 12 1.55 21.74 24.29
C GLY A 12 2.55 22.89 24.45
N ASN A 13 3.83 22.59 24.65
CA ASN A 13 4.89 23.61 24.69
C ASN A 13 5.41 23.98 23.29
N VAL A 14 5.05 23.24 22.25
CA VAL A 14 5.47 23.52 20.87
C VAL A 14 4.53 24.56 20.26
N LYS A 15 5.03 25.78 20.09
CA LYS A 15 4.24 26.88 19.48
C LYS A 15 4.01 26.73 17.98
N ASN A 16 4.89 26.03 17.29
CA ASN A 16 4.87 25.89 15.84
C ASN A 16 4.93 24.42 15.45
N ILE A 17 3.91 23.94 14.75
CA ILE A 17 3.84 22.55 14.28
C ILE A 17 3.79 22.57 12.75
N ILE A 18 4.72 21.84 12.13
CA ILE A 18 4.71 21.56 10.69
C ILE A 18 4.40 20.08 10.50
N PHE A 19 3.21 19.79 9.98
CA PHE A 19 2.80 18.45 9.62
C PHE A 19 2.99 18.22 8.12
N LEU A 20 3.80 17.21 7.76
CA LEU A 20 4.09 16.89 6.36
C LEU A 20 3.13 15.83 5.81
N GLN A 21 3.15 14.65 6.41
CA GLN A 21 2.32 13.49 6.06
C GLN A 21 2.60 12.39 7.10
N SER A 22 1.58 11.59 7.42
CA SER A 22 1.75 10.38 8.21
C SER A 22 0.80 9.29 7.71
N SER A 23 1.18 8.03 7.90
CA SER A 23 0.30 6.88 7.73
C SER A 23 -0.31 6.39 9.06
N ASP A 24 0.16 6.92 10.18
CA ASP A 24 -0.30 6.54 11.52
C ASP A 24 -1.68 7.15 11.81
N PRO A 25 -2.72 6.32 12.03
CA PRO A 25 -4.07 6.81 12.30
C PRO A 25 -4.18 7.64 13.58
N GLU A 26 -3.38 7.36 14.61
CA GLU A 26 -3.45 8.13 15.87
C GLU A 26 -2.91 9.55 15.68
N MET A 27 -1.78 9.68 14.98
CA MET A 27 -1.24 10.97 14.57
C MET A 27 -2.22 11.74 13.67
N LEU A 28 -2.83 11.09 12.68
CA LEU A 28 -3.79 11.74 11.78
C LEU A 28 -5.01 12.28 12.53
N LYS A 29 -5.55 11.50 13.49
CA LYS A 29 -6.62 11.93 14.40
C LYS A 29 -6.19 13.12 15.25
N PHE A 30 -4.98 13.07 15.80
CA PHE A 30 -4.44 14.15 16.62
C PHE A 30 -4.32 15.46 15.84
N ILE A 31 -3.74 15.41 14.64
CA ILE A 31 -3.61 16.59 13.76
C ILE A 31 -4.97 17.12 13.32
N SER A 32 -5.90 16.25 12.92
CA SER A 32 -7.25 16.66 12.51
C SER A 32 -7.98 17.38 13.65
N ARG A 33 -7.88 16.88 14.87
CA ARG A 33 -8.44 17.52 16.07
C ARG A 33 -7.81 18.89 16.36
N MET A 34 -6.49 19.02 16.24
CA MET A 34 -5.82 20.33 16.43
C MET A 34 -6.25 21.36 15.38
N LEU A 35 -6.47 20.93 14.14
CA LEU A 35 -6.99 21.81 13.09
C LEU A 35 -8.41 22.28 13.37
N GLY A 36 -9.19 21.50 14.11
CA GLY A 36 -10.53 21.84 14.54
C GLY A 36 -11.58 21.55 13.46
N THR A 37 -12.80 22.02 13.72
CA THR A 37 -13.98 21.76 12.90
C THR A 37 -14.51 23.05 12.25
N THR A 38 -15.16 22.91 11.11
CA THR A 38 -15.87 23.98 10.39
C THR A 38 -17.34 23.62 10.26
N THR A 39 -18.22 24.61 10.34
CA THR A 39 -19.67 24.47 10.10
C THR A 39 -20.08 24.97 8.71
N ILE A 40 -19.11 25.40 7.88
CA ILE A 40 -19.31 25.85 6.50
C ILE A 40 -19.39 24.61 5.59
N THR A 41 -20.41 23.79 5.81
CA THR A 41 -20.64 22.55 5.07
C THR A 41 -22.03 22.61 4.44
N HIS A 42 -22.26 21.85 3.36
CA HIS A 42 -23.58 21.80 2.72
C HIS A 42 -24.68 21.29 3.68
N SER A 43 -24.31 20.52 4.69
CA SER A 43 -25.20 19.98 5.71
C SER A 43 -25.42 20.94 6.89
N GLY A 44 -24.60 22.00 7.04
CA GLY A 44 -24.57 22.87 8.21
C GLY A 44 -24.07 22.18 9.49
N SER A 45 -23.65 20.92 9.41
CA SER A 45 -23.12 20.16 10.54
C SER A 45 -21.62 20.39 10.71
N PRO A 46 -21.10 20.36 11.95
CA PRO A 46 -19.67 20.53 12.21
C PRO A 46 -18.88 19.35 11.65
N GLU A 47 -17.99 19.63 10.69
CA GLU A 47 -17.09 18.66 10.07
C GLU A 47 -15.63 19.06 10.33
N PRO A 48 -14.68 18.12 10.35
CA PRO A 48 -13.27 18.45 10.51
C PRO A 48 -12.79 19.34 9.35
N LEU A 49 -12.01 20.38 9.66
CA LEU A 49 -11.43 21.29 8.66
C LEU A 49 -10.61 20.52 7.62
N MET A 50 -9.92 19.47 8.07
CA MET A 50 -9.23 18.49 7.24
C MET A 50 -9.51 17.08 7.78
N SER A 51 -10.06 16.21 6.93
CA SER A 51 -10.26 14.81 7.26
C SER A 51 -8.94 14.04 7.34
N GLU A 52 -8.92 12.94 8.09
CA GLU A 52 -7.76 12.04 8.21
C GLU A 52 -7.27 11.56 6.84
N GLU A 53 -8.20 11.27 5.91
CA GLU A 53 -7.89 10.85 4.54
C GLU A 53 -7.16 11.95 3.75
N LYS A 54 -7.58 13.21 3.89
CA LYS A 54 -6.92 14.36 3.25
C LYS A 54 -5.54 14.60 3.86
N LEU A 55 -5.37 14.41 5.17
CA LEU A 55 -4.07 14.52 5.84
C LEU A 55 -3.10 13.40 5.43
N LYS A 56 -3.62 12.19 5.19
CA LYS A 56 -2.85 11.04 4.71
C LYS A 56 -2.37 11.24 3.26
N SER A 57 -3.12 11.96 2.44
CA SER A 57 -2.90 12.12 1.00
C SER A 57 -2.35 13.49 0.60
N LEU A 58 -1.60 14.16 1.49
CA LEU A 58 -1.01 15.46 1.19
C LEU A 58 -0.11 15.39 -0.07
N PRO A 59 -0.35 16.28 -1.07
CA PRO A 59 0.38 16.31 -2.32
C PRO A 59 1.89 16.38 -2.15
N ARG A 60 2.58 15.54 -2.92
CA ARG A 60 4.03 15.57 -3.07
C ARG A 60 4.36 15.48 -4.55
N THR A 61 5.01 16.51 -5.06
CA THR A 61 5.59 16.56 -6.39
C THR A 61 7.11 16.72 -6.27
N PRO A 62 7.87 16.58 -7.36
CA PRO A 62 9.29 16.95 -7.36
C PRO A 62 9.50 18.42 -7.01
N ASP A 63 8.55 19.28 -7.42
CA ASP A 63 8.65 20.72 -7.24
C ASP A 63 8.35 21.21 -5.84
N TYR A 64 7.40 20.57 -5.16
CA TYR A 64 6.95 20.96 -3.84
C TYR A 64 6.37 19.80 -3.05
N ARG A 65 6.44 19.94 -1.72
CA ARG A 65 5.73 19.09 -0.77
C ARG A 65 4.76 19.93 0.01
N GLN A 66 3.49 19.54 -0.02
CA GLN A 66 2.49 20.21 0.78
C GLN A 66 2.65 19.84 2.26
N ALA A 67 2.47 20.83 3.13
CA ALA A 67 2.49 20.69 4.56
C ALA A 67 1.38 21.52 5.19
N ILE A 68 1.04 21.18 6.42
CA ILE A 68 0.13 21.96 7.26
C ILE A 68 0.97 22.64 8.33
N PHE A 69 0.94 23.96 8.34
CA PHE A 69 1.56 24.78 9.36
C PHE A 69 0.51 25.22 10.37
N MET A 70 0.78 25.00 11.65
CA MET A 70 -0.05 25.44 12.75
C MET A 70 0.80 26.25 13.71
N ARG A 71 0.34 27.45 14.05
CA ARG A 71 0.95 28.30 15.05
C ARG A 71 -0.14 29.00 15.83
N ASP A 72 -0.20 28.76 17.13
CA ASP A 72 -1.23 29.33 18.00
C ASP A 72 -2.63 29.08 17.36
N ASP A 73 -3.38 30.14 17.07
CA ASP A 73 -4.71 30.04 16.44
C ASP A 73 -4.68 30.02 14.90
N ILE A 74 -3.49 30.13 14.31
CA ILE A 74 -3.30 30.28 12.87
C ILE A 74 -2.94 28.95 12.23
N LYS A 75 -3.69 28.58 11.18
CA LYS A 75 -3.58 27.30 10.48
C LYS A 75 -3.51 27.54 8.98
N TYR A 76 -2.41 27.14 8.35
CA TYR A 76 -2.19 27.30 6.92
C TYR A 76 -1.81 25.99 6.25
N LYS A 77 -2.26 25.85 5.00
CA LYS A 77 -1.68 24.92 4.05
C LYS A 77 -0.50 25.62 3.38
N VAL A 78 0.68 25.04 3.43
CA VAL A 78 1.90 25.60 2.84
C VAL A 78 2.53 24.62 1.86
N ASN A 79 3.18 25.13 0.83
CA ASN A 79 3.97 24.32 -0.10
C ASN A 79 5.45 24.56 0.19
N LEU A 80 6.12 23.54 0.69
CA LEU A 80 7.56 23.56 0.88
C LEU A 80 8.25 23.21 -0.44
N PRO A 81 9.37 23.86 -0.78
CA PRO A 81 10.12 23.51 -1.99
C PRO A 81 10.61 22.06 -1.91
N GLY A 82 10.61 21.38 -3.06
CA GLY A 82 11.17 20.05 -3.20
C GLY A 82 12.66 20.01 -2.83
N PHE A 83 13.15 18.82 -2.47
CA PHE A 83 14.54 18.65 -2.01
C PHE A 83 15.58 19.11 -3.05
N ASP A 84 15.28 18.92 -4.33
CA ASP A 84 16.16 19.26 -5.46
C ASP A 84 16.30 20.77 -5.68
N LYS A 85 15.50 21.59 -4.97
CA LYS A 85 15.53 23.06 -5.09
C LYS A 85 16.37 23.75 -4.02
N TYR A 86 16.92 23.01 -3.07
CA TYR A 86 17.77 23.59 -2.04
C TYR A 86 19.23 23.67 -2.52
N GLU A 87 19.67 24.87 -2.89
CA GLU A 87 21.02 25.13 -3.44
C GLU A 87 22.17 24.66 -2.54
N TYR A 88 21.94 24.53 -1.23
CA TYR A 88 22.96 24.03 -0.32
C TYR A 88 23.17 22.52 -0.42
N LEU A 89 22.19 21.74 -0.94
CA LEU A 89 22.41 20.31 -1.15
C LEU A 89 23.53 20.09 -2.17
N ASP A 90 23.66 20.89 -3.22
CA ASP A 90 24.75 20.78 -4.19
C ASP A 90 26.16 20.96 -3.58
N LYS A 91 26.24 21.63 -2.43
CA LYS A 91 27.49 21.87 -1.69
C LYS A 91 27.84 20.73 -0.72
N TYR A 92 26.84 20.04 -0.19
CA TYR A 92 27.02 19.04 0.88
C TYR A 92 26.67 17.61 0.47
N THR A 93 26.01 17.41 -0.67
CA THR A 93 25.88 16.09 -1.29
C THR A 93 27.11 15.83 -2.11
N ALA A 94 27.81 14.74 -1.81
CA ALA A 94 28.89 14.28 -2.65
C ALA A 94 28.31 13.98 -4.05
N LYS A 95 28.73 14.76 -5.04
CA LYS A 95 28.31 14.64 -6.44
C LYS A 95 28.57 13.24 -7.03
N ASP A 96 29.45 12.48 -6.36
CA ASP A 96 29.90 11.16 -6.79
C ASP A 96 29.23 10.00 -6.04
N VAL A 97 28.17 10.25 -5.25
CA VAL A 97 27.34 9.14 -4.75
C VAL A 97 26.54 8.59 -5.93
N THR A 98 27.12 7.59 -6.57
CA THR A 98 26.41 6.73 -7.52
C THR A 98 25.37 5.96 -6.70
N ILE A 99 24.17 6.55 -6.57
CA ILE A 99 23.01 5.80 -6.10
C ILE A 99 22.85 4.65 -7.09
N PRO A 100 22.95 3.38 -6.67
CA PRO A 100 22.79 2.27 -7.58
C PRO A 100 21.39 2.38 -8.18
N SER A 101 21.32 2.77 -9.44
CA SER A 101 20.07 2.83 -10.18
C SER A 101 19.57 1.40 -10.27
N ARG A 102 18.64 1.03 -9.38
CA ARG A 102 17.93 -0.22 -9.47
C ARG A 102 17.03 -0.10 -10.68
N LYS A 103 17.51 -0.54 -11.85
CA LYS A 103 16.66 -0.77 -13.01
C LYS A 103 15.56 -1.75 -12.57
N LEU A 104 14.35 -1.23 -12.41
CA LEU A 104 13.17 -2.06 -12.28
C LEU A 104 13.08 -2.88 -13.57
N SER A 105 13.00 -4.20 -13.45
CA SER A 105 12.71 -5.05 -14.60
C SER A 105 11.37 -4.62 -15.19
N GLU A 106 11.30 -4.49 -16.51
CA GLU A 106 10.04 -4.20 -17.19
C GLU A 106 8.99 -5.26 -16.80
N PRO A 107 7.75 -4.85 -16.47
CA PRO A 107 6.70 -5.81 -16.16
C PRO A 107 6.42 -6.64 -17.42
N LYS A 108 6.56 -7.97 -17.32
CA LYS A 108 6.16 -8.87 -18.40
C LYS A 108 4.63 -8.81 -18.53
N ALA A 109 4.15 -8.23 -19.63
CA ALA A 109 2.73 -8.29 -20.00
C ALA A 109 2.45 -9.65 -20.64
N TYR A 110 1.48 -10.38 -20.08
CA TYR A 110 1.03 -11.66 -20.61
C TYR A 110 -0.30 -11.50 -21.33
N THR A 111 -0.43 -12.13 -22.49
CA THR A 111 -1.75 -12.50 -23.02
C THR A 111 -2.19 -13.81 -22.35
N PRO A 112 -3.51 -14.07 -22.21
CA PRO A 112 -4.00 -15.28 -21.55
C PRO A 112 -3.41 -16.57 -22.15
N ALA A 113 -3.30 -16.64 -23.48
CA ALA A 113 -2.71 -17.78 -24.18
C ALA A 113 -1.24 -18.02 -23.79
N LYS A 114 -0.43 -16.95 -23.72
CA LYS A 114 0.99 -17.03 -23.33
C LYS A 114 1.17 -17.41 -21.86
N LEU A 115 0.28 -16.95 -20.99
CA LEU A 115 0.33 -17.32 -19.58
C LEU A 115 0.08 -18.83 -19.40
N ILE A 116 -0.90 -19.39 -20.12
CA ILE A 116 -1.24 -20.82 -20.05
C ILE A 116 -0.09 -21.68 -20.57
N THR A 117 0.54 -21.30 -21.69
CA THR A 117 1.69 -22.03 -22.22
C THR A 117 2.86 -22.02 -21.26
N ASP A 118 3.17 -20.87 -20.66
CA ASP A 118 4.33 -20.71 -19.79
C ASP A 118 4.11 -21.38 -18.41
N LEU A 119 2.85 -21.47 -17.97
CA LEU A 119 2.45 -22.28 -16.81
C LEU A 119 2.60 -23.78 -17.09
N ALA A 120 2.16 -24.24 -18.27
CA ALA A 120 2.30 -25.65 -18.67
C ALA A 120 3.76 -26.07 -18.86
N GLN A 121 4.62 -25.15 -19.33
CA GLN A 121 6.06 -25.36 -19.49
C GLN A 121 6.85 -25.18 -18.18
N GLY A 122 6.22 -24.71 -17.11
CA GLY A 122 6.85 -24.49 -15.81
C GLY A 122 7.80 -23.28 -15.76
N GLU A 123 7.73 -22.38 -16.73
CA GLU A 123 8.52 -21.15 -16.77
C GLU A 123 8.00 -20.08 -15.79
N VAL A 124 6.69 -20.14 -15.49
CA VAL A 124 6.03 -19.27 -14.51
C VAL A 124 5.48 -20.12 -13.37
N PRO A 125 5.74 -19.77 -12.09
CA PRO A 125 5.16 -20.49 -10.97
C PRO A 125 3.64 -20.34 -10.95
N VAL A 126 2.93 -21.45 -10.72
CA VAL A 126 1.48 -21.43 -10.61
C VAL A 126 1.06 -20.51 -9.46
N PRO A 127 0.28 -19.44 -9.73
CA PRO A 127 -0.14 -18.51 -8.69
C PRO A 127 -0.98 -19.25 -7.65
N PHE A 128 -0.81 -18.88 -6.37
CA PHE A 128 -1.50 -19.49 -5.21
C PHE A 128 -1.16 -20.95 -4.90
N SER A 129 -0.20 -21.56 -5.60
CA SER A 129 0.35 -22.84 -5.15
C SER A 129 1.06 -22.65 -3.80
N LYS A 130 0.61 -23.38 -2.78
CA LYS A 130 1.33 -23.47 -1.50
C LYS A 130 2.69 -24.09 -1.86
N LYS A 131 3.79 -23.38 -1.58
CA LYS A 131 5.15 -23.90 -1.81
C LYS A 131 5.36 -25.18 -0.99
N SER A 132 5.03 -26.34 -1.53
CA SER A 132 5.75 -27.58 -1.22
C SER A 132 7.07 -27.50 -1.99
N GLY A 133 8.15 -27.97 -1.36
CA GLY A 133 9.51 -27.78 -1.85
C GLY A 133 9.71 -28.16 -3.32
N SER A 134 10.64 -27.45 -3.95
CA SER A 134 11.23 -27.69 -5.28
C SER A 134 10.95 -29.08 -5.90
N PRO A 135 10.40 -29.16 -7.12
CA PRO A 135 10.29 -30.43 -7.82
C PRO A 135 11.68 -30.91 -8.26
N LYS A 136 12.15 -32.01 -7.68
CA LYS A 136 13.22 -32.82 -8.27
C LYS A 136 12.75 -33.29 -9.64
N LYS A 137 13.52 -33.01 -10.69
CA LYS A 137 13.39 -33.65 -12.02
C LYS A 137 13.23 -35.17 -11.82
N LYS A 138 12.05 -35.71 -12.12
CA LYS A 138 11.87 -37.14 -12.36
C LYS A 138 11.70 -37.34 -13.86
N LYS A 139 12.51 -38.25 -14.39
CA LYS A 139 12.44 -38.75 -15.76
C LYS A 139 11.09 -39.42 -16.01
N ALA A 140 10.68 -39.38 -17.27
CA ALA A 140 9.52 -40.06 -17.82
C ALA A 140 9.60 -41.59 -17.63
N GLU A 141 8.47 -42.19 -17.30
CA GLU A 141 8.06 -43.59 -17.47
C GLU A 141 6.50 -43.56 -17.31
N GLU A 142 5.76 -43.61 -18.40
CA GLU A 142 5.14 -44.79 -19.04
C GLU A 142 3.80 -45.21 -18.37
N ASN A 143 2.71 -44.86 -19.08
CA ASN A 143 1.33 -45.37 -19.14
C ASN A 143 0.77 -46.19 -17.96
N GLU A 144 -0.21 -45.62 -17.26
CA GLU A 144 -1.40 -46.35 -16.78
C GLU A 144 -2.63 -45.48 -17.06
N ASP A 145 -3.53 -45.97 -17.92
CA ASP A 145 -4.83 -45.37 -18.23
C ASP A 145 -5.74 -45.47 -17.00
N ILE A 146 -5.58 -44.54 -16.07
CA ILE A 146 -6.53 -44.33 -14.98
C ILE A 146 -7.65 -43.48 -15.55
N ASN A 147 -8.85 -44.06 -15.62
CA ASN A 147 -10.06 -43.41 -16.13
C ASN A 147 -10.47 -42.27 -15.18
N LEU A 148 -9.84 -41.11 -15.38
CA LEU A 148 -9.99 -39.89 -14.56
C LEU A 148 -11.43 -39.42 -14.43
N ASP A 149 -12.27 -39.74 -15.41
CA ASP A 149 -13.66 -39.29 -15.48
C ASP A 149 -14.51 -39.94 -14.38
N GLU A 150 -14.32 -41.23 -14.09
CA GLU A 150 -15.04 -41.91 -12.99
C GLU A 150 -14.61 -41.41 -11.61
N GLU A 151 -13.33 -41.04 -11.44
CA GLU A 151 -12.82 -40.51 -10.18
C GLU A 151 -13.27 -39.06 -9.93
N LEU A 152 -13.51 -38.30 -11.01
CA LEU A 152 -14.05 -36.95 -10.96
C LEU A 152 -15.55 -36.96 -10.63
N GLU A 153 -16.35 -37.83 -11.26
CA GLU A 153 -17.78 -37.95 -10.98
C GLU A 153 -18.05 -38.35 -9.53
N LYS A 154 -17.24 -39.26 -8.98
CA LYS A 154 -17.37 -39.69 -7.59
C LYS A 154 -17.04 -38.57 -6.59
N LYS A 155 -16.02 -37.76 -6.88
CA LYS A 155 -15.66 -36.59 -6.06
C LYS A 155 -16.69 -35.46 -6.19
N LEU A 156 -17.33 -35.32 -7.35
CA LEU A 156 -18.43 -34.36 -7.53
C LEU A 156 -19.67 -34.77 -6.72
N ALA A 157 -20.08 -36.04 -6.77
CA ALA A 157 -21.19 -36.53 -5.96
C ALA A 157 -20.93 -36.38 -4.45
N GLU A 158 -19.69 -36.61 -4.00
CA GLU A 158 -19.30 -36.40 -2.59
C GLU A 158 -19.33 -34.92 -2.15
N LEU A 159 -19.00 -34.00 -3.05
CA LEU A 159 -18.93 -32.56 -2.75
C LEU A 159 -20.29 -31.85 -2.80
N PHE A 160 -21.20 -32.33 -3.65
CA PHE A 160 -22.47 -31.66 -3.91
C PHE A 160 -23.68 -32.42 -3.35
N GLY A 161 -23.49 -33.69 -2.96
CA GLY A 161 -24.59 -34.58 -2.59
C GLY A 161 -25.48 -34.90 -3.79
N ASP A 162 -26.21 -36.01 -3.76
CA ASP A 162 -27.28 -36.22 -4.73
C ASP A 162 -28.35 -35.14 -4.48
N MET A 163 -28.61 -34.31 -5.48
CA MET A 163 -29.79 -33.45 -5.47
C MET A 163 -30.98 -34.39 -5.62
N ASP A 164 -31.63 -34.70 -4.50
CA ASP A 164 -32.97 -35.27 -4.50
C ASP A 164 -33.88 -34.24 -5.21
N ASP A 165 -34.31 -34.58 -6.42
CA ASP A 165 -35.41 -33.88 -7.11
C ASP A 165 -36.72 -34.22 -6.36
N ASP A 166 -37.03 -33.43 -5.33
CA ASP A 166 -38.35 -33.46 -4.68
C ASP A 166 -39.39 -32.71 -5.55
N ASP A 167 -40.40 -33.46 -6.02
CA ASP A 167 -41.67 -32.99 -6.60
C ASP A 167 -42.56 -32.25 -5.58
#